data_AF-A0A3D3L1T3-F1
#
_entry.id   AF-A0A3D3L1T3-F1
#
_cell.length_a   1.000
_cell.length_b   1.000
_cell.length_c   1.000
_cell.angle_alpha   90.00
_cell.angle_beta   90.00
_cell.angle_gamma   90.00
#
_symmetry.space_group_name_H-M   'P 1'
#
loop_
_entity.id
_entity.type
_entity.pdbx_description
1 polymer ?
#
loop_
_entity_poly.entity_id
_entity_poly.type
_entity_poly.pdbx_seq_one_letter_code
_entity_poly.pdbx_strand_id
1 'polypeptide(L)'
;MAFQIKDDLFDLLARESDIGKDVAHDVKKSMITLPYIHSFRTLKKSDQKRMNTIIRTKKKTPQIIRELRNLIEKGGGFDYARNKIEDFSNNAMMAIKTYEDSSYKKSMLDLLVFNTHRTK
;
A
#
# COMPACT_ATOMS: atom_id res chain seq x y z
N MET A 1 -3.23 0.78 -11.27
CA MET A 1 -2.02 0.86 -10.41
C MET A 1 -2.26 1.63 -9.13
N ALA A 2 -2.57 2.94 -9.17
CA ALA A 2 -2.80 3.75 -7.95
C ALA A 2 -3.83 3.12 -6.98
N PHE A 3 -4.93 2.56 -7.52
CA PHE A 3 -5.96 1.87 -6.72
C PHE A 3 -5.38 0.70 -5.91
N GLN A 4 -4.68 -0.24 -6.56
CA GLN A 4 -4.09 -1.40 -5.88
C GLN A 4 -3.04 -1.00 -4.85
N ILE A 5 -2.16 -0.05 -5.17
CA ILE A 5 -1.13 0.40 -4.23
C ILE A 5 -1.78 1.02 -2.98
N LYS A 6 -2.90 1.72 -3.16
CA LYS A 6 -3.67 2.29 -2.06
C LYS A 6 -4.34 1.21 -1.20
N ASP A 7 -4.88 0.15 -1.79
CA ASP A 7 -5.41 -1.00 -1.05
C ASP A 7 -4.32 -1.70 -0.23
N ASP A 8 -3.18 -2.04 -0.86
CA ASP A 8 -2.03 -2.66 -0.20
C ASP A 8 -1.54 -1.80 0.98
N LEU A 9 -1.51 -0.47 0.78
CA LEU A 9 -1.10 0.49 1.80
C LEU A 9 -2.10 0.54 2.96
N PHE A 10 -3.40 0.56 2.68
CA PHE A 10 -4.44 0.61 3.70
C PHE A 10 -4.52 -0.69 4.50
N ASP A 11 -4.30 -1.86 3.88
CA ASP A 11 -4.23 -3.14 4.60
C ASP A 11 -3.11 -3.13 5.65
N LEU A 12 -1.95 -2.52 5.33
CA LEU A 12 -0.81 -2.40 6.24
C LEU A 12 -0.98 -1.31 7.32
N LEU A 13 -1.74 -0.25 7.02
CA LEU A 13 -1.97 0.87 7.93
C LEU A 13 -3.15 0.66 8.88
N ALA A 14 -3.87 -0.46 8.77
CA ALA A 14 -4.95 -0.84 9.68
C ALA A 14 -4.62 -0.52 11.15
N ARG A 15 -5.57 0.07 11.89
CA ARG A 15 -5.35 0.53 13.26
C ARG A 15 -5.11 -0.66 14.19
N GLU A 16 -4.47 -0.43 15.35
CA GLU A 16 -4.26 -1.51 16.32
C GLU A 16 -5.55 -2.20 16.78
N SER A 17 -6.65 -1.46 16.90
CA SER A 17 -8.01 -1.98 17.18
C SER A 17 -8.56 -2.90 16.09
N ASP A 18 -7.98 -2.80 14.90
CA ASP A 18 -8.39 -3.48 13.68
C ASP A 18 -7.46 -4.69 13.41
N ILE A 19 -6.26 -4.71 14.01
CA ILE A 19 -5.31 -5.82 13.91
C ILE A 19 -5.92 -7.07 14.55
N GLY A 20 -6.20 -8.09 13.73
CA GLY A 20 -6.76 -9.37 14.18
C GLY A 20 -8.25 -9.56 13.86
N LYS A 21 -8.99 -8.48 13.56
CA LYS A 21 -10.25 -8.57 12.78
C LYS A 21 -9.88 -8.92 11.32
N ASP A 22 -10.82 -9.00 10.37
CA ASP A 22 -10.55 -9.35 8.94
C ASP A 22 -9.64 -8.37 8.17
N VAL A 23 -8.81 -7.60 8.89
CA VAL A 23 -7.89 -6.56 8.44
C VAL A 23 -6.45 -7.09 8.53
N ALA A 24 -5.54 -6.57 7.70
CA ALA A 24 -4.20 -7.11 7.44
C ALA A 24 -4.24 -8.47 6.70
N HIS A 25 -5.17 -8.62 5.75
CA HIS A 25 -5.38 -9.87 5.01
C HIS A 25 -4.16 -10.24 4.17
N ASP A 26 -3.54 -9.27 3.54
CA ASP A 26 -2.38 -9.48 2.67
C ASP A 26 -1.17 -9.88 3.50
N VAL A 27 -1.01 -9.26 4.67
CA VAL A 27 0.01 -9.66 5.65
C VAL A 27 -0.20 -11.08 6.14
N LYS A 28 -1.44 -11.45 6.51
CA LYS A 28 -1.78 -12.81 6.95
C LYS A 28 -1.47 -13.84 5.85
N LYS A 29 -1.78 -13.51 4.59
CA LYS A 29 -1.45 -14.31 3.39
C LYS A 29 0.01 -14.29 2.99
N SER A 30 0.86 -13.53 3.69
CA SER A 30 2.29 -13.40 3.36
C SER A 30 2.54 -12.76 2.00
N MET A 31 1.62 -11.91 1.53
CA MET A 31 1.78 -11.18 0.28
C MET A 31 2.86 -10.12 0.42
N ILE A 32 3.69 -10.01 -0.61
CA ILE A 32 4.78 -9.04 -0.70
C ILE A 32 4.29 -7.90 -1.59
N THR A 33 4.01 -6.75 -0.99
CA THR A 33 3.47 -5.56 -1.66
C THR A 33 4.51 -4.44 -1.76
N LEU A 34 4.16 -3.35 -2.45
CA LEU A 34 5.09 -2.26 -2.72
C LEU A 34 5.76 -1.64 -1.47
N PRO A 35 5.02 -1.35 -0.37
CA PRO A 35 5.63 -0.86 0.87
C PRO A 35 6.70 -1.81 1.43
N TYR A 36 6.44 -3.13 1.40
CA TYR A 36 7.40 -4.14 1.84
C TYR A 36 8.66 -4.14 0.97
N ILE A 37 8.49 -4.19 -0.36
CA ILE A 37 9.60 -4.29 -1.31
C ILE A 37 10.54 -3.09 -1.16
N HIS A 38 9.98 -1.88 -1.05
CA HIS A 38 10.79 -0.68 -0.87
C HIS A 38 11.57 -0.73 0.44
N SER A 39 10.87 -0.98 1.55
CA SER A 39 11.50 -1.04 2.89
C SER A 39 12.60 -2.09 2.96
N PHE A 40 12.38 -3.26 2.34
CA PHE A 40 13.37 -4.32 2.30
C PHE A 40 14.67 -3.86 1.63
N ARG A 41 14.59 -3.03 0.59
CA ARG A 41 15.76 -2.54 -0.15
C ARG A 41 16.54 -1.45 0.60
N THR A 42 15.87 -0.68 1.46
CA THR A 42 16.47 0.46 2.18
C THR A 42 17.03 0.08 3.55
N LEU A 43 16.51 -0.98 4.17
CA LEU A 43 16.90 -1.42 5.50
C LEU A 43 18.22 -2.21 5.50
N LYS A 44 18.86 -2.27 6.68
CA LYS A 44 20.05 -3.10 6.93
C LYS A 44 19.72 -4.60 6.89
N LYS A 45 20.74 -5.43 6.65
CA LYS A 45 20.62 -6.90 6.53
C LYS A 45 19.92 -7.58 7.71
N SER A 46 20.09 -7.09 8.95
CA SER A 46 19.42 -7.67 10.12
C SER A 46 17.90 -7.49 10.05
N ASP A 47 17.47 -6.32 9.62
CA ASP A 47 16.06 -5.94 9.56
C ASP A 47 15.39 -6.63 8.37
N GLN A 48 16.08 -6.72 7.24
CA GLN A 48 15.67 -7.55 6.10
C GLN A 48 15.45 -9.02 6.48
N LYS A 49 16.40 -9.62 7.21
CA LYS A 49 16.24 -10.99 7.72
C LYS A 49 15.00 -11.10 8.60
N ARG A 50 14.79 -10.13 9.49
CA ARG A 50 13.61 -10.11 10.38
C ARG A 50 12.30 -10.01 9.60
N MET A 51 12.22 -9.11 8.61
CA MET A 51 11.05 -8.99 7.73
C MET A 51 10.74 -10.31 7.03
N ASN A 52 11.74 -10.99 6.46
CA ASN A 52 11.57 -12.29 5.82
C ASN A 52 11.10 -13.36 6.81
N THR A 53 11.64 -13.38 8.03
CA THR A 53 11.17 -14.31 9.08
C THR A 53 9.69 -14.08 9.41
N ILE A 54 9.28 -12.81 9.56
CA ILE A 54 7.89 -12.47 9.86
C ILE A 54 6.96 -12.93 8.72
N ILE A 55 7.30 -12.64 7.46
CA ILE A 55 6.48 -13.05 6.30
C ILE A 55 6.32 -14.57 6.22
N ARG A 56 7.38 -15.34 6.47
CA ARG A 56 7.34 -16.82 6.43
C ARG A 56 6.63 -17.45 7.63
N THR A 57 6.32 -16.68 8.67
CA THR A 57 5.64 -17.19 9.86
C THR A 57 4.17 -17.50 9.52
N LYS A 58 3.76 -18.76 9.74
CA LYS A 58 2.38 -19.23 9.46
C LYS A 58 1.33 -18.51 10.32
N LYS A 59 1.58 -18.37 11.63
CA LYS A 59 0.68 -17.70 12.56
C LYS A 59 1.22 -16.32 12.92
N LYS A 60 0.68 -15.29 12.28
CA LYS A 60 1.05 -13.89 12.54
C LYS A 60 0.15 -13.34 13.64
N THR A 61 0.70 -13.21 14.84
CA THR A 61 0.00 -12.55 15.95
C THR A 61 -0.07 -11.04 15.72
N PRO A 62 -0.98 -10.31 16.39
CA PRO A 62 -1.04 -8.86 16.30
C PRO A 62 0.29 -8.15 16.56
N GLN A 63 1.10 -8.70 17.49
CA GLN A 63 2.41 -8.16 17.81
C GLN A 63 3.43 -8.35 16.68
N ILE A 64 3.40 -9.49 15.99
CA ILE A 64 4.24 -9.76 14.82
C ILE A 64 3.87 -8.84 13.65
N ILE A 65 2.56 -8.58 13.46
CA ILE A 65 2.08 -7.66 12.42
C ILE A 65 2.53 -6.23 12.73
N ARG A 66 2.41 -5.80 13.99
CA ARG A 66 2.89 -4.48 14.44
C ARG A 66 4.39 -4.31 14.22
N GLU A 67 5.17 -5.35 14.50
CA GLU A 67 6.61 -5.34 14.24
C GLU A 67 6.93 -5.19 12.75
N LEU A 68 6.23 -5.92 11.88
CA LEU A 68 6.40 -5.77 10.43
C LEU A 68 6.07 -4.34 9.97
N ARG A 69 4.98 -3.77 10.47
CA ARG A 69 4.58 -2.39 10.18
C ARG A 69 5.67 -1.39 10.56
N ASN A 70 6.24 -1.54 11.76
CA ASN A 70 7.32 -0.67 12.23
C ASN A 70 8.57 -0.80 11.36
N LEU A 71 8.90 -2.00 10.89
CA LEU A 71 10.01 -2.20 9.95
C LEU A 71 9.72 -1.53 8.60
N ILE A 72 8.49 -1.64 8.08
CA ILE A 72 8.08 -0.98 6.83
C ILE A 72 8.15 0.54 6.96
N GLU A 73 7.67 1.09 8.07
CA GLU A 73 7.77 2.51 8.36
C GLU A 73 9.22 2.97 8.46
N LYS A 74 10.05 2.24 9.20
CA LYS A 74 11.49 2.51 9.32
C LYS A 74 12.21 2.49 7.96
N GLY A 75 11.77 1.62 7.05
CA GLY A 75 12.31 1.54 5.69
C GLY A 75 11.75 2.58 4.71
N GLY A 76 10.85 3.46 5.15
CA GLY A 76 10.20 4.47 4.31
C GLY A 76 9.16 3.90 3.34
N GLY A 77 8.72 2.65 3.52
CA GLY A 77 7.83 1.98 2.58
C GLY A 77 6.46 2.62 2.43
N PHE A 78 5.91 3.19 3.51
CA PHE A 78 4.62 3.88 3.47
C PHE A 78 4.68 5.16 2.68
N ASP A 79 5.69 6.00 2.91
CA ASP A 79 5.86 7.25 2.17
C ASP A 79 6.15 6.98 0.70
N TYR A 80 6.98 5.97 0.40
CA TYR A 80 7.23 5.57 -0.97
C TYR A 80 5.95 5.13 -1.70
N ALA A 81 5.09 4.36 -1.04
CA ALA A 81 3.81 3.94 -1.62
C ALA A 81 2.85 5.12 -1.82
N ARG A 82 2.78 6.08 -0.87
CA ARG A 82 1.99 7.31 -1.03
C ARG A 82 2.43 8.10 -2.25
N ASN A 83 3.74 8.34 -2.39
CA ASN A 83 4.30 9.04 -3.54
C ASN A 83 3.97 8.31 -4.85
N LYS A 84 4.04 6.97 -4.87
CA LYS A 84 3.68 6.19 -6.06
C LYS A 84 2.19 6.25 -6.39
N ILE A 85 1.31 6.33 -5.40
CA ILE A 85 -0.13 6.56 -5.63
C ILE A 85 -0.32 7.90 -6.34
N GLU A 86 0.33 8.96 -5.87
CA GLU A 86 0.27 10.29 -6.50
C GLU A 86 0.82 10.28 -7.92
N ASP A 87 2.00 9.69 -8.14
CA ASP A 87 2.62 9.55 -9.46
C ASP A 87 1.66 8.90 -10.47
N PHE A 88 1.09 7.74 -10.10
CA PHE A 88 0.19 7.01 -10.99
C PHE A 88 -1.14 7.74 -11.22
N SER A 89 -1.67 8.43 -10.20
CA SER A 89 -2.89 9.24 -10.35
C SER A 89 -2.65 10.43 -11.28
N ASN A 90 -1.51 11.12 -11.15
CA ASN A 90 -1.13 12.23 -12.01
C ASN A 90 -0.91 11.77 -13.46
N ASN A 91 -0.24 10.63 -13.65
CA ASN A 91 -0.06 10.05 -14.98
C ASN A 91 -1.40 9.69 -15.64
N ALA A 92 -2.34 9.12 -14.88
CA ALA A 92 -3.68 8.82 -15.39
C ALA A 92 -4.45 10.10 -15.77
N MET A 93 -4.35 11.14 -14.95
CA MET A 93 -4.93 12.46 -15.22
C MET A 93 -4.37 13.06 -16.52
N MET A 94 -3.05 13.03 -16.70
CA MET A 94 -2.40 13.52 -17.91
C MET A 94 -2.79 12.71 -19.16
N ALA A 95 -2.89 11.39 -19.03
CA ALA A 95 -3.28 10.52 -20.14
C ALA A 95 -4.71 10.79 -20.63
N ILE A 96 -5.64 11.18 -19.75
CA ILE A 96 -7.03 11.46 -20.11
C ILE A 96 -7.21 12.88 -20.70
N LYS A 97 -6.32 13.83 -20.37
CA LYS A 97 -6.45 15.22 -20.81
C LYS A 97 -6.48 15.40 -22.32
N THR A 98 -5.85 14.52 -23.09
CA THR A 98 -5.73 14.61 -24.55
C THR A 98 -7.03 14.29 -25.31
N TYR A 99 -8.00 13.65 -24.64
CA TYR A 99 -9.27 13.30 -25.24
C TYR A 99 -10.23 14.50 -25.23
N GLU A 100 -11.12 14.57 -26.22
CA GLU A 100 -12.19 15.57 -26.27
C GLU A 100 -13.16 15.44 -25.09
N ASP A 101 -13.80 16.56 -24.73
CA ASP A 101 -14.76 16.59 -23.66
C ASP A 101 -16.01 15.77 -24.01
N SER A 102 -16.32 14.81 -23.15
CA SER A 102 -17.43 13.88 -23.30
C SER A 102 -17.90 13.41 -21.94
N SER A 103 -19.10 12.81 -21.91
CA SER A 103 -19.60 12.13 -20.72
C SER A 103 -18.63 11.03 -20.24
N TYR A 104 -18.01 10.30 -21.16
CA TYR A 104 -17.04 9.24 -20.84
C TYR A 104 -15.76 9.80 -20.20
N LYS A 105 -15.20 10.88 -20.76
CA LYS A 105 -14.03 11.57 -20.18
C LYS A 105 -14.34 12.04 -18.76
N LYS A 106 -15.51 12.64 -18.56
CA LYS A 106 -15.97 13.09 -17.24
C LYS A 106 -16.08 11.94 -16.25
N SER A 107 -16.72 10.82 -16.63
CA SER A 107 -16.84 9.65 -15.75
C SER A 107 -15.48 9.07 -15.35
N MET A 108 -14.49 9.05 -16.25
CA MET A 108 -13.15 8.59 -15.93
C MET A 108 -12.42 9.55 -14.99
N LEU A 109 -12.58 10.87 -15.18
CA LEU A 109 -12.05 11.87 -14.25
C LEU A 109 -12.68 11.73 -12.85
N ASP A 110 -13.99 11.53 -12.79
CA ASP A 110 -14.71 11.31 -11.53
C ASP A 110 -14.19 10.06 -10.80
N LEU A 111 -13.90 8.98 -11.53
CA LEU A 111 -13.31 7.76 -10.97
C LEU A 111 -11.89 8.02 -10.38
N LEU A 112 -11.07 8.82 -11.07
CA LEU A 112 -9.75 9.20 -10.57
C LEU A 112 -9.87 10.04 -9.29
N VAL A 113 -10.75 11.04 -9.28
CA VAL A 113 -11.02 11.88 -8.12
C VAL A 113 -11.51 11.03 -6.95
N PHE A 114 -12.44 10.11 -7.19
CA PHE A 114 -12.94 9.17 -6.18
C PHE A 114 -11.79 8.34 -5.57
N ASN A 115 -10.95 7.72 -6.41
CA ASN A 115 -9.85 6.91 -5.91
C ASN A 115 -8.83 7.72 -5.09
N THR A 116 -8.59 8.99 -5.42
CA THR A 116 -7.69 9.86 -4.64
C THR A 116 -8.25 10.14 -3.24
N HIS A 117 -9.54 10.40 -3.11
CA HIS A 117 -10.16 10.83 -1.85
C HIS A 117 -10.71 9.70 -0.97
N ARG A 118 -10.87 8.48 -1.50
CA ARG A 118 -11.41 7.37 -0.69
C ARG A 118 -10.57 7.13 0.57
N THR A 119 -11.24 6.88 1.68
CA THR A 119 -10.63 6.62 3.00
C THR A 119 -10.66 5.14 3.39
N LYS A 120 -11.41 4.33 2.63
CA LYS A 120 -11.43 2.86 2.61
C LYS A 120 -11.71 2.42 1.18
#